data_AF-A0A3D4TH41-F1
#
_entry.id   AF-A0A3D4TH41-F1
#
_cell.length_a   1.000
_cell.length_b   1.000
_cell.length_c   1.000
_cell.angle_alpha   90.00
_cell.angle_beta   90.00
_cell.angle_gamma   90.00
#
_symmetry.space_group_name_H-M   'P 1'
#
loop_
_entity.id
_entity.type
_entity.pdbx_description
1 polymer ?
#
loop_
_entity_poly.entity_id
_entity_poly.type
_entity_poly.pdbx_seq_one_letter_code
_entity_poly.pdbx_strand_id
1 'polypeptide(L)'
;SLRAAPGERGWRWAFLLGLLAAAGVVMWWQAAPGQSPRALLRDSLPVWQLVGAGVLVGVGTRLGNGCTSGHGVCGMARGSKRSLLAVLVFMACAMLTTFIIRHGGGLA
;
A
#
# COMPACT_ATOMS: atom_id res chain seq x y z
N SER A 1 2.03 16.68 14.37
CA SER A 1 0.81 17.16 15.04
C SER A 1 -0.35 16.29 14.59
N LEU A 2 -0.95 15.50 15.48
CA LEU A 2 -2.00 14.50 15.17
C LEU A 2 -3.44 15.02 15.40
N ARG A 3 -3.64 16.34 15.46
CA ARG A 3 -4.98 16.91 15.57
C ARG A 3 -5.54 17.12 14.18
N ALA A 4 -6.41 16.21 13.76
CA ALA A 4 -7.19 16.35 12.53
C ALA A 4 -8.08 17.59 12.64
N ALA A 5 -8.08 18.44 11.61
CA ALA A 5 -8.97 19.59 11.57
C ALA A 5 -10.46 19.13 11.58
N PRO A 6 -11.40 19.96 12.07
CA PRO A 6 -12.83 19.66 11.94
C PRO A 6 -13.18 19.40 10.46
N GLY A 7 -13.76 18.24 10.15
CA GLY A 7 -14.06 17.80 8.77
C GLY A 7 -13.06 16.80 8.16
N GLU A 8 -11.81 16.77 8.61
CA GLU A 8 -10.78 15.88 8.06
C GLU A 8 -11.05 14.40 8.38
N ARG A 9 -11.65 14.12 9.55
CA ARG A 9 -12.07 12.75 9.92
C ARG A 9 -13.14 12.20 8.97
N GLY A 10 -14.10 13.03 8.55
CA GLY A 10 -15.16 12.62 7.64
C GLY A 10 -14.59 12.24 6.26
N TRP A 11 -13.68 13.06 5.73
CA TRP A 11 -13.00 12.78 4.46
C TRP A 11 -12.14 11.50 4.52
N ARG A 12 -11.41 11.29 5.62
CA ARG A 12 -10.63 10.04 5.82
C ARG A 12 -11.52 8.80 5.84
N TRP A 13 -12.67 8.86 6.53
CA TRP A 13 -13.62 7.75 6.54
C TRP A 13 -14.25 7.51 5.17
N ALA A 14 -14.66 8.57 4.46
CA ALA A 14 -15.18 8.43 3.10
C ALA A 14 -14.16 7.78 2.16
N PHE A 15 -12.87 8.15 2.26
CA PHE A 15 -11.80 7.54 1.49
C PHE A 15 -11.61 6.04 1.84
N LEU A 16 -11.56 5.70 3.12
CA LEU A 16 -11.42 4.30 3.57
C LEU A 16 -12.61 3.44 3.14
N LEU A 17 -13.83 3.95 3.29
CA LEU A 17 -15.04 3.27 2.83
C LEU A 17 -15.07 3.13 1.32
N GLY A 18 -14.64 4.14 0.58
CA GLY A 18 -14.49 4.07 -0.88
C GLY A 18 -13.48 3.01 -1.31
N LEU A 19 -12.35 2.87 -0.61
CA LEU A 19 -11.34 1.83 -0.88
C LEU A 19 -11.91 0.43 -0.62
N LEU A 20 -12.62 0.23 0.50
CA LEU A 20 -13.26 -1.03 0.86
C LEU A 20 -14.39 -1.39 -0.13
N ALA A 21 -15.20 -0.41 -0.51
CA ALA A 21 -16.27 -0.58 -1.48
C ALA A 21 -15.72 -0.94 -2.86
N ALA A 22 -14.67 -0.26 -3.33
CA ALA A 22 -14.02 -0.57 -4.60
C ALA A 22 -13.46 -2.01 -4.61
N ALA A 23 -12.76 -2.42 -3.54
CA ALA A 23 -12.30 -3.80 -3.39
C ALA A 23 -13.48 -4.79 -3.38
N GLY A 24 -14.55 -4.49 -2.66
CA GLY A 24 -15.77 -5.31 -2.59
C GLY A 24 -16.47 -5.46 -3.94
N VAL A 25 -16.59 -4.37 -4.72
CA VAL A 25 -17.17 -4.38 -6.07
C VAL A 25 -16.32 -5.21 -7.03
N VAL A 26 -14.99 -5.08 -6.97
CA VAL A 26 -14.09 -5.91 -7.79
C VAL A 26 -14.21 -7.39 -7.41
N MET A 27 -14.26 -7.72 -6.11
CA MET A 27 -14.45 -9.10 -5.66
C MET A 27 -15.81 -9.67 -6.07
N TRP A 28 -16.89 -8.87 -5.96
CA TRP A 28 -18.23 -9.28 -6.40
C TRP A 28 -18.28 -9.52 -7.92
N TRP A 29 -17.65 -8.64 -8.70
CA TRP A 29 -17.57 -8.81 -10.16
C TRP A 29 -16.83 -10.10 -10.52
N GLN A 30 -15.71 -10.39 -9.85
CA GLN A 30 -14.92 -11.61 -10.06
C GLN A 30 -15.61 -12.90 -9.61
N ALA A 31 -16.60 -12.84 -8.73
CA ALA A 31 -17.40 -13.98 -8.33
C ALA A 31 -18.44 -14.39 -9.41
N ALA A 32 -18.62 -13.59 -10.47
CA ALA A 32 -19.56 -13.90 -11.54
C ALA A 32 -19.06 -15.08 -12.43
N PRO A 33 -19.98 -15.95 -12.91
CA PRO A 33 -19.62 -17.09 -13.75
C PRO A 33 -18.93 -16.65 -15.06
N GLY A 34 -17.83 -17.31 -15.42
CA GLY A 34 -17.09 -17.05 -16.67
C GLY A 34 -15.94 -16.04 -16.54
N GLN A 35 -15.69 -15.49 -15.34
CA GLN A 35 -14.49 -14.69 -15.09
C GLN A 35 -13.33 -15.58 -14.65
N SER A 36 -12.16 -15.39 -15.26
CA SER A 36 -10.92 -16.02 -14.77
C SER A 36 -10.62 -15.48 -13.36
N PRO A 37 -10.41 -16.32 -12.33
CA PRO A 37 -9.93 -15.85 -11.05
C PRO A 37 -8.58 -15.18 -11.29
N ARG A 38 -8.54 -13.84 -11.25
CA ARG A 38 -7.26 -13.14 -11.20
C ARG A 38 -6.75 -13.38 -9.79
N ALA A 39 -5.62 -14.07 -9.68
CA ALA A 39 -4.85 -14.26 -8.46
C ALA A 39 -4.47 -12.89 -7.85
N LEU A 40 -5.44 -12.22 -7.21
CA LEU A 40 -5.24 -10.97 -6.48
C LEU A 40 -4.69 -11.24 -5.09
N LEU A 41 -4.87 -12.45 -4.59
CA LEU A 41 -4.08 -13.02 -3.51
C LEU A 41 -3.10 -13.99 -4.15
N ARG A 42 -1.80 -13.90 -3.84
CA ARG A 42 -0.93 -15.07 -3.99
C ARG A 42 -1.60 -16.18 -3.19
N ASP A 43 -1.89 -17.30 -3.82
CA ASP A 43 -2.78 -18.37 -3.34
C ASP A 43 -2.44 -19.01 -1.98
N SER A 44 -1.45 -18.53 -1.22
CA SER A 44 -1.07 -19.14 0.07
C SER A 44 -0.29 -18.21 1.01
N LEU A 45 -0.46 -16.88 0.98
CA LEU A 45 0.17 -16.09 2.05
C LEU A 45 -0.58 -16.35 3.37
N PRO A 46 0.08 -16.91 4.40
CA PRO A 46 -0.58 -17.15 5.67
C PRO A 46 -1.01 -15.81 6.29
N VAL A 47 -2.20 -15.79 6.90
CA VAL A 47 -2.85 -14.57 7.41
C VAL A 47 -1.91 -13.73 8.29
N TRP A 48 -1.04 -14.37 9.07
CA TRP A 48 -0.08 -13.67 9.93
C TRP A 48 0.94 -12.84 9.14
N GLN A 49 1.38 -13.28 7.95
CA GLN A 49 2.29 -12.50 7.09
C GLN A 49 1.57 -11.28 6.54
N LEU A 50 0.30 -11.40 6.17
CA LEU A 50 -0.49 -10.28 5.66
C LEU A 50 -0.73 -9.22 6.75
N VAL A 51 -1.10 -9.67 7.96
CA VAL A 51 -1.26 -8.78 9.12
C VAL A 51 0.07 -8.12 9.47
N GLY A 52 1.15 -8.90 9.54
CA GLY A 52 2.50 -8.39 9.80
C GLY A 52 2.95 -7.36 8.77
N ALA A 53 2.75 -7.64 7.48
CA ALA A 53 3.04 -6.70 6.40
C ALA A 53 2.22 -5.40 6.54
N GLY A 54 0.93 -5.50 6.85
CA GLY A 54 0.07 -4.33 7.07
C GLY A 54 0.55 -3.45 8.23
N VAL A 55 0.93 -4.06 9.36
CA VAL A 55 1.47 -3.35 10.53
C VAL A 55 2.81 -2.68 10.20
N LEU A 56 3.74 -3.41 9.57
CA LEU A 56 5.05 -2.89 9.18
C LEU A 56 4.92 -1.71 8.22
N VAL A 57 4.03 -1.80 7.22
CA VAL A 57 3.74 -0.71 6.28
C VAL A 57 3.11 0.47 7.01
N GLY A 58 2.14 0.24 7.90
CA GLY A 58 1.50 1.30 8.69
C GLY A 58 2.49 2.06 9.58
N VAL A 59 3.37 1.34 10.28
CA VAL A 59 4.42 1.96 11.11
C VAL A 59 5.44 2.69 10.23
N GLY A 60 5.87 2.09 9.12
CA GLY A 60 6.82 2.68 8.18
C GLY A 60 6.32 3.98 7.56
N THR A 61 5.06 4.04 7.13
CA THR A 61 4.46 5.27 6.57
C THR A 61 4.38 6.39 7.62
N ARG A 62 4.14 6.06 8.89
CA ARG A 62 4.16 7.03 9.99
C ARG A 62 5.57 7.58 10.24
N LEU A 63 6.59 6.72 10.24
CA LEU A 63 7.99 7.13 10.39
C LEU A 63 8.47 7.99 9.22
N GLY A 64 8.08 7.64 7.98
CA GLY A 64 8.37 8.39 6.76
C GLY A 64 7.53 9.66 6.57
N ASN A 65 6.68 10.00 7.54
CA ASN A 65 5.74 11.12 7.50
C ASN A 65 4.90 11.17 6.20
N GLY A 66 4.56 10.00 5.67
CA GLY A 66 3.90 9.83 4.37
C GLY A 66 4.14 8.43 3.78
N CYS A 67 3.34 8.07 2.79
CA CYS A 67 3.50 6.86 1.99
C CYS A 67 4.22 7.14 0.67
N THR A 68 4.69 6.10 -0.01
CA THR A 68 5.36 6.20 -1.32
C THR A 68 4.49 6.93 -2.35
N SER A 69 3.18 6.67 -2.38
CA SER A 69 2.26 7.36 -3.29
C SER A 69 2.04 8.83 -2.91
N GLY A 70 2.04 9.17 -1.62
CA GLY A 70 1.89 10.56 -1.16
C GLY A 70 3.11 11.42 -1.49
N HIS A 71 4.32 10.89 -1.28
CA HIS A 71 5.56 11.52 -1.74
C HIS A 71 5.61 11.58 -3.27
N GLY A 72 5.17 10.51 -3.95
CA GLY A 72 5.15 10.47 -5.40
C GLY A 72 4.20 11.49 -6.04
N VAL A 73 2.90 11.39 -5.76
CA VAL A 73 1.86 12.18 -6.42
C VAL A 73 1.94 13.65 -6.02
N CYS A 74 1.94 13.95 -4.73
CA CYS A 74 1.90 15.34 -4.26
C CYS A 74 3.30 15.96 -4.13
N GLY A 75 4.30 15.16 -3.74
CA GLY A 75 5.65 15.66 -3.46
C GLY A 75 6.50 15.87 -4.73
N MET A 76 6.42 14.96 -5.71
CA MET A 76 7.13 15.13 -6.99
C MET A 76 6.42 16.16 -7.89
N ALA A 77 5.09 16.23 -7.89
CA ALA A 77 4.36 17.27 -8.62
C ALA A 77 4.70 18.70 -8.16
N ARG A 78 5.16 18.84 -6.90
CA ARG A 78 5.65 20.11 -6.35
C ARG A 78 7.15 20.35 -6.55
N GLY A 79 7.85 19.51 -7.32
CA GLY A 79 9.28 19.66 -7.61
C GLY A 79 10.20 19.47 -6.40
N SER A 80 9.77 18.80 -5.34
CA SER A 80 10.56 18.69 -4.12
C SER A 80 11.67 17.63 -4.25
N LYS A 81 12.94 18.07 -4.22
CA LYS A 81 14.13 17.18 -4.20
C LYS A 81 14.12 16.19 -3.03
N ARG A 82 13.60 16.61 -1.86
CA ARG A 82 13.47 15.74 -0.68
C ARG A 82 12.49 14.59 -0.93
N SER A 83 11.40 14.87 -1.66
CA SER A 83 10.40 13.85 -1.96
C SER A 83 10.91 12.87 -3.02
N LEU A 84 11.66 13.37 -4.02
CA LEU A 84 12.33 12.51 -4.99
C LEU A 84 13.29 11.51 -4.31
N LEU A 85 14.12 11.98 -3.38
CA LEU A 85 15.02 11.09 -2.64
C LEU A 85 14.26 10.05 -1.83
N ALA A 86 13.15 10.43 -1.17
CA ALA A 86 12.31 9.50 -0.42
C ALA A 86 11.73 8.40 -1.33
N VAL A 87 11.24 8.78 -2.52
CA VAL A 87 10.71 7.82 -3.51
C VAL A 87 11.80 6.86 -4.01
N LEU A 88 13.00 7.38 -4.30
CA LEU A 88 14.14 6.56 -4.73
C LEU A 88 14.54 5.54 -3.66
N VAL A 89 14.62 5.95 -2.39
CA VAL A 89 14.94 5.05 -1.28
C VAL A 89 13.86 3.99 -1.10
N PHE A 90 12.57 4.37 -1.15
CA PHE A 90 11.48 3.40 -1.07
C PHE A 90 11.52 2.38 -2.21
N MET A 91 11.77 2.82 -3.44
CA MET A 91 11.87 1.93 -4.59
C MET A 91 13.09 1.02 -4.52
N ALA A 92 14.25 1.55 -4.14
CA ALA A 92 15.46 0.76 -3.96
C ALA A 92 15.29 -0.33 -2.89
N CYS A 93 14.72 0.01 -1.73
CA CYS A 93 14.41 -0.98 -0.69
C CYS A 93 13.39 -2.01 -1.16
N ALA A 94 12.35 -1.62 -1.90
CA ALA A 94 11.36 -2.55 -2.43
C ALA A 94 11.98 -3.52 -3.45
N MET A 95 12.82 -3.02 -4.37
CA MET A 95 13.56 -3.85 -5.33
C MET A 95 14.50 -4.81 -4.62
N LEU A 96 15.28 -4.32 -3.64
CA LEU A 96 16.20 -5.17 -2.87
C LEU A 96 15.45 -6.24 -2.07
N THR A 97 14.39 -5.87 -1.37
CA THR A 97 13.58 -6.81 -0.56
C THR A 97 12.96 -7.88 -1.47
N THR A 98 12.37 -7.49 -2.59
CA THR A 98 11.79 -8.45 -3.55
C THR A 98 12.84 -9.31 -4.22
N PHE A 99 14.02 -8.78 -4.53
CA PHE A 99 15.15 -9.55 -5.05
C PHE A 99 15.59 -10.63 -4.06
N ILE A 100 15.79 -10.26 -2.79
CA ILE A 100 16.18 -11.17 -1.72
C ILE A 100 15.14 -12.27 -1.52
N ILE A 101 13.86 -11.90 -1.40
CA ILE A 101 12.77 -12.87 -1.21
C ILE A 101 12.68 -13.83 -2.40
N ARG A 102 12.81 -13.31 -3.63
CA ARG A 102 12.60 -14.12 -4.84
C ARG A 102 13.81 -14.95 -5.28
N HIS A 103 15.04 -14.52 -4.99
CA HIS A 103 16.27 -15.19 -5.47
C HIS A 103 17.18 -15.66 -4.33
N GLY A 104 17.05 -15.11 -3.12
CA GLY A 104 17.87 -15.45 -1.96
C GLY A 104 17.34 -16.62 -1.11
N GLY A 105 16.27 -17.30 -1.53
CA GLY A 105 15.70 -18.46 -0.82
C GLY A 105 14.82 -18.13 0.41
N GLY A 106 14.54 -16.85 0.67
CA GLY A 106 13.74 -16.43 1.81
C GLY A 106 12.25 -16.39 1.50
N LEU A 107 11.50 -17.39 1.98
CA LEU A 107 10.03 -17.47 1.99
C LEU A 107 9.37 -17.74 0.62
N ALA A 108 9.84 -18.78 -0.08
CA ALA A 108 9.03 -19.51 -1.07
C ALA A 108 8.50 -20.80 -0.44
#